data_AF-A0A8S3A0H3-F1
#
_entry.id   AF-A0A8S3A0H3-F1
#
_cell.length_a   1.000
_cell.length_b   1.000
_cell.length_c   1.000
_cell.angle_alpha   90.00
_cell.angle_beta   90.00
_cell.angle_gamma   90.00
#
_symmetry.space_group_name_H-M   'P 1'
#
loop_
_entity.id
_entity.type
_entity.pdbx_description
1 polymer ?
#
loop_
_entity_poly.entity_id
_entity_poly.type
_entity_poly.pdbx_seq_one_letter_code
_entity_poly.pdbx_strand_id
1 'polypeptide(L)' 'MIDDDISCRVCGRDDQEDLLLICDECGNGYHTFCLELPGVPDAAEWMCPLCEV' A
#
# COMPACT_ATOMS: atom_id res chain seq x y z
N MET A 1 -10.19 -12.06 16.87
CA MET A 1 -10.14 -12.36 15.44
C MET A 1 -10.45 -11.06 14.75
N ILE A 2 -9.43 -10.30 14.38
CA ILE A 2 -9.49 -9.31 13.29
C ILE A 2 -8.05 -9.33 12.78
N ASP A 3 -7.83 -10.24 11.84
CA ASP A 3 -6.70 -10.16 10.92
C ASP A 3 -7.17 -9.13 9.89
N ASP A 4 -6.79 -7.88 10.09
CA ASP A 4 -7.02 -6.84 9.10
C ASP A 4 -5.99 -7.10 7.99
N ASP A 5 -6.27 -8.11 7.17
CA ASP A 5 -5.45 -8.53 6.03
C ASP A 5 -5.51 -7.39 5.00
N ILE A 6 -4.62 -6.43 5.17
CA ILE A 6 -4.47 -5.30 4.26
C ILE A 6 -3.76 -5.84 3.02
N SER A 7 -4.54 -6.45 2.15
CA SER A 7 -4.07 -7.02 0.90
C SER A 7 -3.96 -5.95 -0.18
N CYS A 8 -2.98 -6.12 -1.06
CA CYS A 8 -2.74 -5.17 -2.13
C CYS A 8 -3.93 -5.11 -3.09
N ARG A 9 -4.51 -3.93 -3.29
CA ARG A 9 -5.66 -3.72 -4.19
C ARG A 9 -5.36 -4.08 -5.66
N VAL A 10 -4.08 -4.08 -6.05
CA VAL A 10 -3.64 -4.35 -7.43
C VAL A 10 -3.49 -5.84 -7.71
N CYS A 11 -2.81 -6.59 -6.85
CA CYS A 11 -2.56 -8.02 -7.04
C CYS A 11 -3.45 -8.94 -6.20
N GLY A 12 -4.18 -8.39 -5.23
CA GLY A 12 -5.05 -9.13 -4.30
C GLY A 12 -4.28 -10.03 -3.34
N ARG A 13 -3.00 -9.72 -3.06
CA ARG A 13 -2.13 -10.50 -2.16
C ARG A 13 -1.69 -9.66 -0.98
N ASP A 14 -1.55 -10.33 0.16
CA ASP A 14 -0.95 -9.87 1.42
C ASP A 14 0.56 -10.13 1.50
N ASP A 15 1.12 -10.82 0.51
CA ASP A 15 2.55 -11.18 0.44
C ASP A 15 3.43 -9.94 0.15
N GLN A 16 4.64 -9.87 0.73
CA GLN A 16 5.57 -8.73 0.66
C GLN A 16 5.14 -7.53 1.53
N GLU A 17 4.80 -7.81 2.79
CA GLU A 17 4.47 -6.84 3.84
C GLU A 17 5.50 -5.69 3.94
N ASP A 18 6.80 -6.00 3.81
CA ASP A 18 7.89 -5.01 3.83
C ASP A 18 7.82 -3.97 2.69
N LEU A 19 7.10 -4.30 1.62
CA LEU A 19 6.93 -3.47 0.42
C LEU A 19 5.48 -3.02 0.23
N LEU A 20 4.61 -3.33 1.19
CA LEU A 20 3.20 -2.99 1.20
C LEU A 20 3.02 -1.61 1.87
N LEU A 21 2.47 -0.67 1.12
CA LEU A 21 2.17 0.67 1.58
C LEU A 21 0.68 0.81 1.84
N ILE A 22 0.35 1.42 2.97
CA ILE A 22 -1.04 1.65 3.38
C ILE A 22 -1.33 3.13 3.21
N CYS A 23 -2.32 3.40 2.36
CA CYS A 23 -2.78 4.74 2.06
C CYS A 23 -3.48 5.31 3.31
N ASP A 24 -2.99 6.41 3.87
CA ASP A 24 -3.59 6.98 5.08
C ASP A 24 -5.02 7.51 4.85
N GLU A 25 -5.28 8.06 3.66
CA GLU A 25 -6.60 8.60 3.31
C GLU A 25 -7.65 7.51 3.04
N CYS A 26 -7.25 6.45 2.35
CA CYS A 26 -8.16 5.45 1.82
C CYS A 26 -8.08 4.10 2.52
N GLY A 27 -7.09 3.89 3.40
CA GLY A 27 -6.86 2.66 4.16
C GLY A 27 -6.52 1.43 3.30
N ASN A 28 -6.28 1.61 2.00
CA ASN A 28 -6.01 0.49 1.09
C ASN A 28 -4.51 0.18 1.04
N GLY A 29 -4.19 -1.11 1.00
CA GLY A 29 -2.84 -1.62 0.79
C GLY A 29 -2.43 -1.60 -0.68
N TYR A 30 -1.19 -1.21 -0.95
CA TYR A 30 -0.59 -1.22 -2.28
C TYR A 30 0.88 -1.57 -2.22
N HIS A 31 1.31 -2.50 -3.05
CA HIS A 31 2.72 -2.76 -3.18
C HIS A 31 3.45 -1.68 -3.98
N THR A 32 4.64 -1.33 -3.53
CA THR A 32 5.58 -0.47 -4.27
C THR A 32 5.80 -0.96 -5.70
N PHE A 33 5.98 -2.29 -5.90
CA PHE A 33 6.16 -2.88 -7.22
C PHE A 33 4.89 -2.87 -8.08
N CYS A 34 3.70 -2.99 -7.45
CA CYS A 34 2.43 -2.89 -8.17
C CYS A 34 2.13 -1.46 -8.64
N LEU A 35 2.66 -0.47 -7.93
CA LEU A 35 2.57 0.95 -8.28
C LEU A 35 3.76 1.44 -9.12
N GLU A 36 4.68 0.55 -9.51
CA GLU A 36 5.92 0.88 -10.22
C GLU A 36 6.75 1.97 -9.53
N LEU A 37 6.63 2.05 -8.19
CA LEU A 37 7.41 2.96 -7.37
C LEU A 37 8.83 2.41 -7.21
N PRO A 38 9.86 3.27 -7.22
CA PRO A 38 11.26 2.84 -7.09
C PRO A 38 11.60 2.25 -5.70
N GLY A 39 10.70 2.35 -4.72
CA GLY A 39 10.84 1.81 -3.39
C GLY A 39 9.76 2.32 -2.44
N VAL A 40 9.83 1.89 -1.17
CA VAL A 40 9.00 2.42 -0.07
C VAL A 40 9.45 3.86 0.19
N PRO A 41 8.57 4.86 0.09
CA PRO A 41 8.93 6.22 0.48
C PRO A 41 9.10 6.29 2.00
N ASP A 42 10.20 6.89 2.47
CA ASP A 42 10.46 7.18 3.90
C ASP A 42 9.50 8.23 4.51
N ALA A 43 8.42 8.57 3.81
CA ALA A 43 7.44 9.53 4.30
C ALA A 43 6.65 8.93 5.46
N ALA A 44 6.48 9.72 6.53
CA ALA A 44 5.66 9.33 7.69
C ALA A 44 4.18 9.12 7.30
N GLU A 45 3.73 9.77 6.23
CA GLU A 45 2.39 9.67 5.68
C GLU A 45 2.51 9.30 4.21
N TRP A 46 1.97 8.14 3.82
CA TRP A 46 1.91 7.71 2.44
C TRP A 46 0.48 7.81 1.90
N MET A 47 0.35 8.42 0.73
CA MET A 47 -0.90 8.56 0.02
C MET A 47 -0.77 7.87 -1.33
N CYS A 48 -1.80 7.12 -1.73
CA CYS A 48 -1.81 6.49 -3.03
C CYS A 48 -2.06 7.54 -4.14
N PRO A 49 -1.62 7.31 -5.39
CA PRO A 49 -1.81 8.25 -6.49
C PRO A 49 -3.29 8.44 -6.91
N LEU A 50 -4.22 7.64 -6.34
CA LEU A 50 -5.66 7.84 -6.50
C LEU A 50 -6.23 8.89 -5.53
N CYS A 51 -5.56 9.10 -4.39
CA CYS A 51 -5.93 10.04 -3.34
C CYS A 51 -5.19 11.37 -3.45
N GLU A 52 -3.97 11.37 -4.00
CA GLU A 52 -3.18 12.59 -4.27
C GLU A 52 -3.74 13.45 -5.45
N VAL A 53 -4.99 13.22 -5.89
CA VAL A 53 -5.62 13.83 -7.08
C VAL A 53 -6.40 15.09 -6.73
#